data_AF-A0A183L2U6-F1
#
_entry.id   AF-A0A183L2U6-F1
#
_cell.length_a   1.000
_cell.length_b   1.000
_cell.length_c   1.000
_cell.angle_alpha   90.00
_cell.angle_beta   90.00
_cell.angle_gamma   90.00
#
_symmetry.space_group_name_H-M   'P 1'
#
loop_
_entity.id
_entity.type
_entity.pdbx_description
1 polymer ?
#
loop_
_entity_poly.entity_id
_entity_poly.type
_entity_poly.pdbx_seq_one_letter_code
_entity_poly.pdbx_strand_id
1 'polypeptide(L)' 'MISGTIADWQITSSSTYPSSLVKGCEEKNARLFRTNGLAWCAKFKSSSEWLQIDLGVQALVSEYFV' A
#
# COMPACT_ATOMS: atom_id res chain seq x y z
N MET A 1 5.63 -8.44 -1.93
CA MET A 1 4.35 -7.97 -1.34
C MET A 1 3.27 -9.04 -1.27
N ILE A 2 3.13 -9.91 -2.28
CA ILE A 2 2.13 -11.01 -2.34
C ILE A 2 2.43 -12.11 -1.32
N SER A 3 3.70 -12.52 -1.20
CA SER A 3 4.18 -13.59 -0.31
C SER A 3 4.03 -13.33 1.19
N GLY A 4 3.64 -12.11 1.60
CA GLY A 4 3.59 -11.72 3.01
C GLY A 4 4.95 -11.39 3.66
N THR A 5 6.06 -11.46 2.92
CA THR A 5 7.41 -11.17 3.46
C THR A 5 7.60 -9.72 3.91
N ILE A 6 7.01 -8.77 3.19
CA ILE A 6 6.89 -7.37 3.63
C ILE A 6 5.77 -7.34 4.67
N ALA A 7 6.04 -6.88 5.88
CA ALA A 7 5.05 -6.75 6.95
C ALA A 7 4.11 -5.55 6.72
N ASP A 8 2.94 -5.53 7.36
CA ASP A 8 1.95 -4.47 7.16
C ASP A 8 2.47 -3.09 7.60
N TRP A 9 3.27 -3.03 8.67
CA TRP A 9 3.89 -1.79 9.16
C TRP A 9 4.98 -1.23 8.24
N GLN A 10 5.48 -2.04 7.30
CA GLN A 10 6.46 -1.62 6.29
C GLN A 10 5.78 -0.93 5.09
N ILE A 11 4.45 -0.84 5.08
CA ILE A 11 3.69 -0.18 4.03
C ILE A 11 3.10 1.10 4.62
N THR A 12 3.58 2.25 4.15
CA THR A 12 3.12 3.57 4.61
C THR A 12 2.68 4.41 3.42
N SER A 13 1.91 5.45 3.68
CA SER A 13 1.40 6.35 2.64
C SER A 13 1.44 7.81 3.10
N SER A 14 1.29 8.72 2.15
CA SER A 14 1.07 10.14 2.43
C SER A 14 -0.22 10.38 3.21
N SER A 15 -1.28 9.69 2.80
CA SER A 15 -2.60 9.81 3.40
C SER A 15 -3.46 8.60 3.04
N THR A 16 -4.41 8.29 3.92
CA THR A 16 -5.35 7.20 3.71
C THR A 16 -6.77 7.68 3.92
N TYR A 17 -7.65 7.23 3.03
CA TYR A 17 -9.07 7.52 3.12
C TYR A 17 -9.62 6.99 4.45
N PRO A 18 -10.42 7.78 5.20
CA PRO A 18 -10.86 7.36 6.53
C PRO A 18 -11.60 6.02 6.51
N SER A 19 -11.13 5.07 7.32
CA SER A 19 -11.74 3.73 7.43
C SER A 19 -13.17 3.75 7.96
N SER A 20 -13.56 4.85 8.63
CA SER A 20 -14.93 5.15 9.05
C SER A 20 -15.88 5.42 7.89
N LEU A 21 -15.37 5.88 6.75
CA LEU A 21 -16.15 6.18 5.55
C LEU A 21 -16.12 5.02 4.55
N VAL A 22 -14.94 4.44 4.31
CA VAL A 22 -14.79 3.28 3.42
C VAL A 22 -13.93 2.24 4.11
N LYS A 23 -14.55 1.10 4.44
CA LYS A 23 -13.83 -0.03 5.03
C LYS A 23 -12.90 -0.65 4.00
N GLY A 24 -11.68 -0.97 4.44
CA GLY A 24 -10.70 -1.67 3.61
C GLY A 24 -9.84 -0.78 2.72
N CYS A 25 -10.04 0.55 2.74
CA CYS A 25 -9.07 1.51 2.20
C CYS A 25 -7.94 1.72 3.22
N GLU A 26 -6.95 0.82 3.24
CA GLU A 26 -5.83 0.83 4.20
C GLU A 26 -4.53 0.40 3.51
N GLU A 27 -3.39 0.88 3.99
CA GLU A 27 -2.06 0.63 3.42
C GLU A 27 -1.76 -0.85 3.28
N LYS A 28 -2.11 -1.66 4.29
CA LYS A 28 -1.92 -3.12 4.28
C LYS A 28 -2.62 -3.84 3.11
N ASN A 29 -3.65 -3.21 2.54
CA ASN A 29 -4.41 -3.74 1.41
C ASN A 29 -3.79 -3.36 0.05
N ALA A 30 -2.73 -2.56 0.00
CA ALA A 30 -2.01 -2.22 -1.24
C ALA A 30 -1.21 -3.39 -1.87
N ARG A 31 -1.51 -4.63 -1.49
CA ARG A 31 -0.81 -5.83 -1.96
C ARG A 31 -1.49 -6.36 -3.21
N LEU A 32 -0.71 -6.55 -4.27
CA LEU A 32 -1.15 -7.16 -5.52
C LEU A 32 -1.85 -8.51 -5.31
N PHE A 33 -2.86 -8.79 -6.14
CA PHE A 33 -3.61 -10.04 -6.23
C PHE A 33 -4.25 -10.53 -4.91
N ARG A 34 -4.55 -9.62 -3.98
CA ARG A 34 -5.42 -9.93 -2.84
C ARG A 34 -6.83 -10.29 -3.34
N THR A 35 -7.35 -11.44 -2.89
CA THR A 35 -8.69 -11.92 -3.27
C THR A 35 -9.84 -11.25 -2.52
N ASN A 36 -9.55 -10.39 -1.55
CA ASN A 36 -10.57 -9.69 -0.75
C ASN A 36 -11.15 -8.44 -1.44
N GLY A 37 -10.64 -8.06 -2.62
CA GLY A 37 -11.10 -6.89 -3.37
C GLY A 37 -10.79 -5.54 -2.70
N LEU A 38 -9.90 -5.52 -1.72
CA LEU A 38 -9.51 -4.31 -0.98
C LEU A 38 -8.20 -3.75 -1.54
N ALA A 39 -8.01 -2.44 -1.38
CA ALA A 39 -6.84 -1.71 -1.83
C ALA A 39 -6.48 -0.58 -0.86
N TRP A 40 -5.35 0.09 -1.08
CA TRP A 40 -5.12 1.40 -0.47
C TRP A 40 -5.83 2.48 -1.30
N CYS A 41 -6.35 3.49 -0.60
CA CYS A 41 -7.03 4.63 -1.21
C CYS A 41 -6.45 5.90 -0.59
N ALA A 42 -5.91 6.79 -1.42
CA ALA A 42 -5.46 8.10 -0.95
C ALA A 42 -6.65 8.93 -0.44
N LYS A 43 -6.42 9.79 0.55
CA LYS A 43 -7.46 10.68 1.07
C LYS A 43 -7.89 11.72 0.05
N PHE A 44 -6.94 12.19 -0.76
CA PHE A 44 -7.16 13.23 -1.77
C PHE A 44 -6.83 12.70 -3.17
N LYS A 45 -7.54 13.20 -4.18
CA LYS A 45 -7.21 12.92 -5.58
C LYS A 45 -6.15 13.93 -6.05
N SER A 46 -4.92 13.75 -5.59
CA SER A 46 -3.78 14.62 -5.89
C SER A 46 -2.61 13.81 -6.46
N SER A 47 -1.81 14.43 -7.33
CA SER A 47 -0.54 13.86 -7.81
C SER A 47 0.57 13.87 -6.75
N SER A 48 0.35 14.53 -5.62
CA SER A 48 1.27 14.56 -4.47
C SER A 48 1.12 13.37 -3.52
N GLU A 49 0.14 12.50 -3.76
CA GLU A 49 -0.08 11.31 -2.94
C GLU A 49 0.93 10.21 -3.30
N TRP A 50 1.38 9.47 -2.30
CA TRP A 50 2.38 8.42 -2.48
C TRP A 50 2.12 7.24 -1.54
N LEU A 51 2.64 6.08 -1.96
CA LEU A 51 2.71 4.85 -1.19
C LEU A 51 4.17 4.41 -1.14
N GLN A 52 4.68 4.16 0.06
CA GLN A 52 6.06 3.78 0.31
C GLN A 52 6.11 2.37 0.90
N ILE A 53 7.11 1.61 0.43
CA ILE A 53 7.42 0.27 0.93
C ILE A 53 8.82 0.30 1.55
N ASP A 54 8.91 0.07 2.86
CA ASP A 54 10.17 -0.14 3.54
C ASP A 54 10.64 -1.57 3.35
N LEU A 55 11.77 -1.77 2.65
CA LEU A 55 12.34 -3.10 2.41
C LEU A 55 13.14 -3.63 3.61
N GLY A 56 13.42 -2.79 4.62
CA GLY A 56 14.19 -3.11 5.82
C GLY A 56 15.70 -3.28 5.59
N VAL A 57 16.12 -3.54 4.35
CA VAL A 57 17.50 -3.68 3.91
C VAL A 57 17.70 -3.03 2.55
N GLN A 58 18.96 -2.75 2.20
CA GLN A 58 19.28 -2.37 0.83
C GLN A 58 19.01 -3.57 -0.09
N ALA A 59 18.14 -3.38 -1.07
CA ALA A 59 17.77 -4.40 -2.03
C ALA A 59 17.76 -3.80 -3.44
N LEU A 60 18.05 -4.65 -4.43
CA LEU A 60 17.89 -4.30 -5.84
C LEU A 60 16.41 -4.43 -6.21
N VAL A 61 15.82 -3.33 -6.67
CA VAL A 61 14.47 -3.33 -7.27
C VAL A 61 14.63 -3.35 -8.78
N SER A 62 14.39 -4.50 -9.40
CA SER A 62 14.53 -4.68 -10.84
C SER A 62 13.30 -4.22 -11.63
N GLU A 63 12.11 -4.42 -11.07
CA GLU A 63 10.83 -4.12 -11.73
C GLU A 63 9.77 -3.72 -10.71
N TYR A 64 8.77 -2.97 -11.16
CA TYR A 64 7.54 -2.68 -10.42
C TYR A 64 6.34 -2.86 -11.35
N PHE A 65 5.20 -3.24 -10.79
CA PHE A 65 3.95 -3.44 -11.52
C PHE A 65 3.01 -2.27 -11.20
N VAL A 66 2.40 -1.69 -12.24
CA VAL A 66 1.37 -0.63 -12.17
C VAL A 66 0.00 -1.22 -12.38
#